data_AF-A0A816JCK7-F1
#
_entry.id   AF-A0A816JCK7-F1
#
_cell.length_a   1.000
_cell.length_b   1.000
_cell.length_c   1.000
_cell.angle_alpha   90.00
_cell.angle_beta   90.00
_cell.angle_gamma   90.00
#
_symmetry.space_group_name_H-M   'P 1'
#
loop_
_entity.id
_entity.type
_entity.pdbx_description
1 polymer ?
#
loop_
_entity_poly.entity_id
_entity_poly.type
_entity_poly.pdbx_seq_one_letter_code
_entity_poly.pdbx_strand_id
1 'polypeptide(L)'
;MRSYGKEYITAFLMIAVFRMLDLLLFYVFPEIVPIPMFTPGQFRFGATPYSTIIIGVWGSRQRKIKAAYQFFLYTLLGSLFMLLAILLILFQTGTTDLQISLTTEFSERRQIFLWIASFASFAVKVPMVPVHIWLPEAHVEAPTAGSVILAGIPLKFGTHGFLRFSIPMFPEATLCSTPFIYTLSAIAIIYTSLTTSRQIDLKKIIAYSSVAHMNLVTIGMFSRAAAGIGGSILPMLSHGLVPSALFSICWCSI
;
A
#
# COMPACT_ATOMS: atom_id res chain seq x y z
N MET A 1 7.07 -32.25 9.18
CA MET A 1 6.83 -31.30 8.07
C MET A 1 6.10 -30.08 8.64
N ARG A 2 6.76 -28.91 8.73
CA ARG A 2 6.05 -27.65 9.01
C ARG A 2 5.20 -27.32 7.78
N SER A 3 3.90 -27.08 7.98
CA SER A 3 2.99 -26.73 6.89
C SER A 3 3.27 -25.31 6.41
N TYR A 4 3.92 -25.18 5.25
CA TYR A 4 4.14 -23.92 4.53
C TYR A 4 2.88 -23.39 3.83
N GLY A 5 1.69 -23.95 4.15
CA GLY A 5 0.45 -23.62 3.44
C GLY A 5 0.08 -22.14 3.51
N LYS A 6 0.50 -21.43 4.57
CA LYS A 6 0.17 -20.01 4.76
C LYS A 6 0.95 -19.10 3.83
N GLU A 7 2.23 -19.40 3.63
CA GLU A 7 3.13 -18.68 2.73
C GLU A 7 2.68 -18.84 1.27
N TYR A 8 2.19 -20.03 0.90
CA TYR A 8 1.58 -20.23 -0.42
C TYR A 8 0.27 -19.45 -0.56
N ILE A 9 -0.58 -19.40 0.48
CA ILE A 9 -1.81 -18.60 0.46
C ILE A 9 -1.50 -17.11 0.33
N THR A 10 -0.54 -16.56 1.09
CA THR A 10 -0.17 -15.15 0.97
C THR A 10 0.41 -14.82 -0.41
N ALA A 11 1.30 -15.67 -0.93
CA ALA A 11 1.84 -15.50 -2.27
C ALA A 11 0.76 -15.54 -3.35
N PHE A 12 -0.19 -16.49 -3.24
CA PHE A 12 -1.32 -16.58 -4.16
C PHE A 12 -2.18 -15.32 -4.11
N LEU A 13 -2.52 -14.82 -2.92
CA LEU A 13 -3.29 -13.59 -2.76
C LEU A 13 -2.55 -12.37 -3.32
N MET A 14 -1.24 -12.27 -3.12
CA MET A 14 -0.42 -11.19 -3.68
C MET A 14 -0.41 -11.22 -5.22
N ILE A 15 -0.26 -12.41 -5.82
CA ILE A 15 -0.31 -12.59 -7.27
C ILE A 15 -1.71 -12.22 -7.79
N ALA A 16 -2.76 -12.63 -7.06
CA ALA A 16 -4.13 -12.29 -7.40
C ALA A 16 -4.33 -10.77 -7.49
N VAL A 17 -3.86 -9.99 -6.50
CA VAL A 17 -3.96 -8.51 -6.50
C VAL A 17 -3.44 -7.88 -7.81
N PHE A 18 -2.28 -8.32 -8.31
CA PHE A 18 -1.69 -7.76 -9.54
C PHE A 18 -2.36 -8.25 -10.83
N ARG A 19 -3.19 -9.30 -10.76
CA ARG A 19 -3.89 -9.89 -11.91
C ARG A 19 -5.37 -9.54 -11.94
N MET A 20 -5.95 -9.06 -10.84
CA MET A 20 -7.37 -8.71 -10.78
C MET A 20 -7.68 -7.52 -11.69
N LEU A 21 -8.67 -7.73 -12.56
CA LEU A 21 -9.29 -6.70 -13.39
C LEU A 21 -10.66 -6.27 -12.84
N ASP A 22 -11.18 -6.94 -11.83
CA ASP A 22 -12.41 -6.52 -11.16
C ASP A 22 -12.06 -5.58 -9.99
N LEU A 23 -12.68 -4.40 -9.97
CA LEU A 23 -12.49 -3.33 -8.97
C LEU A 23 -12.83 -3.79 -7.55
N LEU A 24 -13.91 -4.56 -7.38
CA LEU A 24 -14.34 -5.05 -6.07
C LEU A 24 -13.38 -6.11 -5.56
N LEU A 25 -12.97 -7.05 -6.42
CA LEU A 25 -11.96 -8.05 -6.05
C LEU A 25 -10.60 -7.41 -5.76
N PHE A 26 -10.19 -6.41 -6.55
CA PHE A 26 -8.99 -5.62 -6.27
C PHE A 26 -9.08 -4.87 -4.93
N TYR A 27 -10.29 -4.49 -4.48
CA TYR A 27 -10.51 -3.93 -3.15
C TYR A 27 -10.51 -4.98 -2.03
N VAL A 28 -10.89 -6.22 -2.30
CA VAL A 28 -10.97 -7.25 -1.25
C VAL A 28 -9.60 -7.85 -0.95
N PHE A 29 -8.77 -8.12 -1.96
CA PHE A 29 -7.52 -8.85 -1.74
C PHE A 29 -6.44 -8.12 -0.94
N PRO A 30 -6.11 -6.83 -1.19
CA PRO A 30 -5.12 -6.11 -0.41
C PRO A 30 -5.52 -5.95 1.07
N GLU A 31 -6.79 -6.07 1.38
CA GLU A 31 -7.40 -5.96 2.70
C GLU A 31 -7.32 -7.32 3.42
N ILE A 32 -7.37 -8.43 2.68
CA ILE A 32 -7.17 -9.80 3.19
C ILE A 32 -5.68 -10.13 3.35
N VAL A 33 -4.80 -9.70 2.45
CA VAL A 33 -3.35 -10.04 2.47
C VAL A 33 -2.65 -9.77 3.82
N PRO A 34 -2.96 -8.68 4.56
CA PRO A 34 -2.43 -8.48 5.90
C PRO A 34 -2.82 -9.57 6.90
N ILE A 35 -3.98 -10.20 6.78
CA ILE A 35 -4.51 -11.15 7.77
C ILE A 35 -3.61 -12.39 7.93
N PRO A 36 -3.20 -13.10 6.85
CA PRO A 36 -2.28 -14.22 6.99
C PRO A 36 -0.82 -13.77 7.19
N MET A 37 -0.41 -12.61 6.67
CA MET A 37 0.93 -12.03 6.91
C MET A 37 1.13 -11.68 8.40
N PHE A 38 0.03 -11.46 9.12
CA PHE A 38 0.00 -11.12 10.53
C PHE A 38 -0.63 -12.20 11.46
N THR A 39 -0.49 -13.52 11.23
CA THR A 39 -0.82 -14.57 12.26
C THR A 39 0.18 -15.76 12.35
N PRO A 40 0.88 -16.06 13.48
CA PRO A 40 1.60 -17.33 13.61
C PRO A 40 0.76 -18.27 14.48
N GLY A 41 0.85 -19.57 14.19
CA GLY A 41 0.57 -20.59 15.20
C GLY A 41 -0.86 -21.12 15.37
N GLN A 42 -1.94 -20.35 15.24
CA GLN A 42 -3.29 -20.92 15.48
C GLN A 42 -4.39 -20.24 14.67
N PHE A 43 -4.78 -20.88 13.57
CA PHE A 43 -6.06 -20.60 12.92
C PHE A 43 -7.13 -21.42 13.68
N ARG A 44 -7.50 -20.97 14.88
CA ARG A 44 -8.64 -21.54 15.60
C ARG A 44 -9.87 -20.79 15.09
N PHE A 45 -10.65 -21.45 14.23
CA PHE A 45 -11.94 -20.96 13.76
C PHE A 45 -12.86 -20.85 14.98
N GLY A 46 -13.18 -19.63 15.41
CA GLY A 46 -14.10 -19.37 16.52
C GLY A 46 -13.63 -18.30 17.49
N ALA A 47 -14.29 -17.13 17.40
CA ALA A 47 -14.36 -16.07 18.41
C ALA A 47 -13.11 -15.22 18.69
N THR A 48 -12.73 -14.34 17.75
CA THR A 48 -12.28 -12.94 18.03
C THR A 48 -12.02 -12.21 16.70
N PRO A 49 -12.26 -10.89 16.58
CA PRO A 49 -12.17 -10.18 15.30
C PRO A 49 -10.75 -10.23 14.74
N TYR A 50 -10.61 -10.87 13.58
CA TYR A 50 -9.34 -11.19 12.93
C TYR A 50 -8.84 -9.98 12.11
N SER A 51 -7.76 -9.32 12.58
CA SER A 51 -6.84 -8.55 11.71
C SER A 51 -5.52 -8.09 12.39
N THR A 52 -5.36 -8.17 13.72
CA THR A 52 -4.25 -7.50 14.46
C THR A 52 -3.21 -8.43 15.11
N ILE A 53 -3.20 -9.73 14.80
CA ILE A 53 -2.68 -10.75 15.72
C ILE A 53 -1.13 -10.91 15.73
N ILE A 54 -0.34 -10.61 14.68
CA ILE A 54 1.15 -10.78 14.75
C ILE A 54 1.81 -9.61 15.41
N ILE A 55 1.50 -8.37 15.01
CA ILE A 55 2.13 -7.23 15.67
C ILE A 55 1.67 -7.27 17.14
N GLY A 56 0.38 -7.46 17.43
CA GLY A 56 -0.13 -7.61 18.80
C GLY A 56 0.46 -8.77 19.62
N VAL A 57 0.66 -9.97 19.06
CA VAL A 57 1.10 -11.15 19.82
C VAL A 57 2.62 -11.38 19.76
N TRP A 58 3.25 -11.21 18.59
CA TRP A 58 4.65 -11.58 18.31
C TRP A 58 5.59 -10.40 18.03
N GLY A 59 5.08 -9.17 18.09
CA GLY A 59 5.96 -8.01 18.08
C GLY A 59 6.95 -8.04 19.24
N SER A 60 8.14 -7.50 18.97
CA SER A 60 9.29 -7.59 19.88
C SER A 60 9.11 -6.75 21.15
N ARG A 61 8.34 -5.65 21.09
CA ARG A 61 8.23 -4.69 22.21
C ARG A 61 6.79 -4.53 22.70
N GLN A 62 6.63 -3.93 23.87
CA GLN A 62 5.33 -3.59 24.49
C GLN A 62 4.43 -2.73 23.57
N ARG A 63 5.03 -1.96 22.64
CA ARG A 63 4.32 -1.01 21.74
C ARG A 63 3.65 -1.67 20.54
N LYS A 64 3.84 -2.96 20.36
CA LYS A 64 3.34 -3.74 19.23
C LYS A 64 1.83 -3.66 19.02
N ILE A 65 1.04 -3.65 20.09
CA ILE A 65 -0.42 -3.52 20.01
C ILE A 65 -0.82 -2.18 19.37
N LYS A 66 -0.14 -1.09 19.75
CA LYS A 66 -0.37 0.24 19.17
C LYS A 66 -0.04 0.29 17.68
N ALA A 67 1.10 -0.27 17.28
CA ALA A 67 1.50 -0.32 15.87
C ALA A 67 0.52 -1.16 15.03
N ALA A 68 0.00 -2.26 15.58
CA ALA A 68 -1.05 -3.07 14.94
C ALA A 68 -2.32 -2.26 14.68
N TYR A 69 -2.82 -1.56 15.69
CA TYR A 69 -4.00 -0.72 15.56
C TYR A 69 -3.79 0.45 14.61
N GLN A 70 -2.60 1.08 14.63
CA GLN A 70 -2.28 2.13 13.68
C GLN A 70 -2.27 1.60 12.24
N PHE A 71 -1.55 0.51 11.95
CA PHE A 71 -1.58 -0.10 10.62
C PHE A 71 -3.00 -0.40 10.15
N PHE A 72 -3.80 -1.06 11.00
CA PHE A 72 -5.17 -1.43 10.67
C PHE A 72 -6.08 -0.20 10.46
N LEU A 73 -6.05 0.78 11.36
CA LEU A 73 -6.92 1.96 11.25
C LEU A 73 -6.59 2.84 10.05
N TYR A 74 -5.29 3.05 9.76
CA TYR A 74 -4.88 3.82 8.60
C TYR A 74 -5.36 3.14 7.31
N THR A 75 -5.09 1.84 7.17
CA THR A 75 -5.46 1.07 5.97
C THR A 75 -6.96 0.93 5.82
N LEU A 76 -7.69 0.65 6.92
CA LEU A 76 -9.15 0.54 6.91
C LEU A 76 -9.80 1.88 6.53
N LEU A 77 -9.39 2.98 7.17
CA LEU A 77 -10.01 4.28 6.93
C LEU A 77 -9.84 4.72 5.47
N GLY A 78 -8.65 4.54 4.89
CA GLY A 78 -8.43 4.78 3.47
C GLY A 78 -9.28 3.86 2.59
N SER A 79 -9.36 2.57 2.93
CA SER A 79 -10.13 1.57 2.18
C SER A 79 -11.63 1.90 2.13
N LEU A 80 -12.22 2.44 3.21
CA LEU A 80 -13.65 2.79 3.24
C LEU A 80 -14.00 3.86 2.20
N PHE A 81 -13.13 4.84 1.98
CA PHE A 81 -13.34 5.84 0.92
C PHE A 81 -13.29 5.21 -0.47
N MET A 82 -12.35 4.29 -0.71
CA MET A 82 -12.28 3.56 -1.97
C MET A 82 -13.50 2.66 -2.19
N LEU A 83 -14.03 2.03 -1.14
CA LEU A 83 -15.28 1.27 -1.24
C LEU A 83 -16.45 2.14 -1.71
N LEU A 84 -16.58 3.36 -1.16
CA LEU A 84 -17.59 4.31 -1.63
C LEU A 84 -17.40 4.66 -3.11
N ALA A 85 -16.16 4.84 -3.58
CA ALA A 85 -15.87 5.08 -4.99
C ALA A 85 -16.31 3.89 -5.86
N ILE A 86 -15.99 2.66 -5.45
CA ILE A 86 -16.36 1.44 -6.19
C ILE A 86 -17.88 1.27 -6.25
N LEU A 87 -18.59 1.52 -5.15
CA LEU A 87 -20.06 1.44 -5.14
C LEU A 87 -20.67 2.48 -6.09
N LEU A 88 -20.15 3.71 -6.11
CA LEU A 88 -20.62 4.74 -7.05
C LEU A 88 -20.34 4.38 -8.51
N ILE A 89 -19.18 3.79 -8.80
CA ILE A 89 -18.86 3.27 -10.13
C ILE A 89 -19.85 2.17 -10.48
N LEU A 90 -20.07 1.20 -9.59
CA LEU A 90 -21.00 0.09 -9.79
C LEU A 90 -22.44 0.57 -10.05
N PHE A 91 -22.93 1.57 -9.33
CA PHE A 91 -24.27 2.13 -9.59
C PHE A 91 -24.39 2.85 -10.93
N GLN A 92 -23.28 3.38 -11.46
CA GLN A 92 -23.26 4.12 -12.73
C GLN A 92 -23.04 3.20 -13.94
N THR A 93 -22.11 2.24 -13.84
CA THR A 93 -21.73 1.35 -14.95
C THR A 93 -22.47 0.02 -14.91
N GLY A 94 -23.05 -0.37 -13.77
CA GLY A 94 -23.69 -1.67 -13.55
C GLY A 94 -22.70 -2.82 -13.35
N THR A 95 -21.38 -2.58 -13.42
CA THR A 95 -20.35 -3.62 -13.35
C THR A 95 -19.11 -3.15 -12.60
N THR A 96 -18.37 -4.07 -12.01
CA THR A 96 -17.05 -3.82 -11.38
C THR A 96 -15.88 -4.18 -12.29
N ASP A 97 -16.12 -4.59 -13.52
CA ASP A 97 -15.05 -4.88 -14.48
C ASP A 97 -14.35 -3.58 -14.90
N LEU A 98 -13.02 -3.58 -14.76
CA LEU A 98 -12.17 -2.46 -15.15
C LEU A 98 -12.26 -2.19 -16.66
N GLN A 99 -12.38 -3.21 -17.51
CA GLN A 99 -12.40 -3.01 -18.97
C GLN A 99 -13.61 -2.18 -19.40
N ILE A 100 -14.78 -2.50 -18.85
CA ILE A 100 -16.01 -1.75 -19.06
C ILE A 100 -15.87 -0.34 -18.45
N SER A 101 -15.37 -0.25 -17.22
CA SER A 101 -15.23 1.04 -16.52
C SER A 101 -14.23 2.00 -17.18
N LEU A 102 -13.26 1.49 -17.94
CA LEU A 102 -12.34 2.32 -18.73
C LEU A 102 -12.98 2.91 -20.00
N THR A 103 -14.06 2.30 -20.49
CA THR A 103 -14.80 2.79 -21.67
C THR A 103 -15.95 3.72 -21.29
N THR A 104 -16.33 3.75 -20.01
CA THR A 104 -17.43 4.58 -19.52
C THR A 104 -16.95 5.98 -19.20
N GLU A 105 -17.63 6.99 -19.74
CA GLU A 105 -17.33 8.38 -19.44
C GLU A 105 -17.99 8.83 -18.12
N PHE A 106 -17.17 9.39 -17.23
CA PHE A 106 -17.63 10.01 -16.00
C PHE A 106 -17.60 11.53 -16.17
N SER A 107 -18.62 12.24 -15.67
CA SER A 107 -18.58 13.70 -15.64
C SER A 107 -17.42 14.20 -14.77
N GLU A 108 -16.80 15.32 -15.16
CA GLU A 108 -15.61 15.88 -14.50
C GLU A 108 -15.75 15.97 -12.98
N ARG A 109 -16.89 16.49 -12.49
CA ARG A 109 -17.17 16.60 -11.06
C ARG A 109 -17.20 15.25 -10.34
N ARG A 110 -17.74 14.22 -11.00
CA ARG A 110 -17.75 12.85 -10.47
C ARG A 110 -16.36 12.23 -10.50
N GLN A 111 -15.60 12.47 -11.57
CA GLN A 111 -14.22 12.01 -11.65
C GLN A 111 -13.38 12.55 -10.49
N ILE A 112 -13.48 13.85 -10.17
CA ILE A 112 -12.72 14.45 -9.06
C ILE A 112 -13.09 13.76 -7.74
N PHE A 113 -14.38 13.52 -7.49
CA PHE A 113 -14.83 12.84 -6.27
C PHE A 113 -14.31 11.39 -6.18
N LEU A 114 -14.48 10.61 -7.25
CA LEU A 114 -14.02 9.22 -7.34
C LEU A 114 -12.49 9.13 -7.23
N TRP A 115 -11.79 10.10 -7.83
CA TRP A 115 -10.35 10.22 -7.77
C TRP A 115 -9.87 10.49 -6.35
N ILE A 116 -10.45 11.46 -5.63
CA ILE A 116 -10.10 11.77 -4.22
C ILE A 116 -10.38 10.56 -3.32
N ALA A 117 -11.53 9.91 -3.50
CA ALA A 117 -11.92 8.74 -2.71
C ALA A 117 -10.97 7.54 -2.94
N SER A 118 -10.55 7.30 -4.19
CA SER A 118 -9.56 6.28 -4.53
C SER A 118 -8.15 6.67 -4.04
N PHE A 119 -7.79 7.94 -4.20
CA PHE A 119 -6.53 8.52 -3.74
C PHE A 119 -6.35 8.35 -2.22
N ALA A 120 -7.40 8.50 -1.42
CA ALA A 120 -7.32 8.30 0.03
C ALA A 120 -6.81 6.90 0.42
N SER A 121 -7.27 5.84 -0.28
CA SER A 121 -6.81 4.46 -0.05
C SER A 121 -5.38 4.26 -0.54
N PHE A 122 -5.08 4.72 -1.76
CA PHE A 122 -3.76 4.52 -2.36
C PHE A 122 -2.68 5.34 -1.67
N ALA A 123 -2.96 6.58 -1.26
CA ALA A 123 -2.03 7.43 -0.54
C ALA A 123 -1.59 6.83 0.81
N VAL A 124 -2.51 6.13 1.50
CA VAL A 124 -2.15 5.37 2.71
C VAL A 124 -1.22 4.21 2.37
N LYS A 125 -1.52 3.45 1.30
CA LYS A 125 -0.73 2.28 0.87
C LYS A 125 0.63 2.62 0.24
N VAL A 126 0.79 3.82 -0.33
CA VAL A 126 2.06 4.39 -0.88
C VAL A 126 2.89 5.16 0.15
N PRO A 127 2.51 5.07 1.43
CA PRO A 127 2.71 6.09 2.47
C PRO A 127 3.05 7.51 1.99
N MET A 128 2.08 8.30 1.55
CA MET A 128 2.28 9.73 1.28
C MET A 128 2.22 10.55 2.59
N VAL A 129 2.84 11.74 2.62
CA VAL A 129 2.59 12.70 3.71
C VAL A 129 1.14 13.20 3.61
N PRO A 130 0.37 13.28 4.71
CA PRO A 130 0.73 13.06 6.12
C PRO A 130 0.49 11.62 6.65
N VAL A 131 0.01 10.70 5.83
CA VAL A 131 -0.47 9.37 6.23
C VAL A 131 0.59 8.26 6.23
N HIS A 132 1.87 8.61 6.34
CA HIS A 132 3.00 7.66 6.23
C HIS A 132 3.46 7.06 7.58
N ILE A 133 3.00 7.60 8.71
CA ILE A 133 3.53 7.29 10.06
C ILE A 133 3.31 5.83 10.46
N TRP A 134 2.29 5.17 9.91
CA TRP A 134 2.05 3.75 10.18
C TRP A 134 3.20 2.86 9.69
N LEU A 135 3.92 3.24 8.63
CA LEU A 135 4.92 2.39 7.99
C LEU A 135 6.16 2.16 8.88
N PRO A 136 6.83 3.20 9.42
CA PRO A 136 7.96 2.99 10.33
C PRO A 136 7.60 2.20 11.59
N GLU A 137 6.44 2.47 12.19
CA GLU A 137 6.01 1.77 13.41
C GLU A 137 5.64 0.30 13.12
N ALA A 138 5.03 0.01 11.97
CA ALA A 138 4.75 -1.36 11.55
C ALA A 138 6.03 -2.18 11.33
N HIS A 139 7.05 -1.61 10.67
CA HIS A 139 8.29 -2.33 10.40
C HIS A 139 9.13 -2.62 11.64
N VAL A 140 9.18 -1.69 12.59
CA VAL A 140 9.94 -1.87 13.83
C VAL A 140 9.42 -3.05 14.63
N GLU A 141 8.09 -3.14 14.74
CA GLU A 141 7.42 -4.15 15.56
C GLU A 141 7.20 -5.47 14.82
N ALA A 142 7.20 -5.46 13.48
CA ALA A 142 7.05 -6.68 12.70
C ALA A 142 8.28 -7.62 12.81
N PRO A 143 8.06 -8.95 12.80
CA PRO A 143 9.15 -9.92 12.63
C PRO A 143 9.83 -9.72 11.27
N THR A 144 11.09 -10.13 11.15
CA THR A 144 11.91 -9.90 9.93
C THR A 144 11.21 -10.35 8.66
N ALA A 145 10.67 -11.58 8.64
CA ALA A 145 9.94 -12.09 7.49
C ALA A 145 8.72 -11.22 7.14
N GLY A 146 8.01 -10.69 8.15
CA GLY A 146 6.90 -9.76 7.96
C GLY A 146 7.36 -8.43 7.36
N SER A 147 8.49 -7.86 7.83
CA SER A 147 9.06 -6.64 7.27
C SER A 147 9.57 -6.82 5.84
N VAL A 148 10.17 -7.96 5.52
CA VAL A 148 10.61 -8.31 4.16
C VAL A 148 9.42 -8.37 3.21
N ILE A 149 8.37 -9.10 3.58
CA ILE A 149 7.17 -9.22 2.75
C ILE A 149 6.48 -7.85 2.62
N LEU A 150 6.27 -7.13 3.74
CA LEU A 150 5.62 -5.83 3.78
C LEU A 150 6.33 -4.80 2.90
N ALA A 151 7.66 -4.71 3.00
CA ALA A 151 8.46 -3.80 2.17
C ALA A 151 8.46 -4.23 0.71
N GLY A 152 8.54 -5.54 0.46
CA GLY A 152 8.65 -6.13 -0.88
C GLY A 152 7.43 -5.88 -1.75
N ILE A 153 6.23 -6.20 -1.26
CA ILE A 153 5.03 -6.31 -2.10
C ILE A 153 3.88 -5.36 -1.72
N PRO A 154 3.36 -5.32 -0.47
CA PRO A 154 2.19 -4.51 -0.13
C PRO A 154 2.29 -3.01 -0.46
N LEU A 155 3.47 -2.39 -0.36
CA LEU A 155 3.65 -0.98 -0.77
C LEU A 155 3.38 -0.77 -2.26
N LYS A 156 3.54 -1.81 -3.09
CA LYS A 156 3.33 -1.77 -4.53
C LYS A 156 1.86 -1.89 -4.89
N PHE A 157 1.00 -2.34 -3.97
CA PHE A 157 -0.44 -2.33 -4.19
C PHE A 157 -0.99 -0.91 -4.37
N GLY A 158 -0.44 0.06 -3.63
CA GLY A 158 -0.84 1.46 -3.76
C GLY A 158 -0.45 2.06 -5.11
N THR A 159 0.80 1.86 -5.56
CA THR A 159 1.27 2.36 -6.86
C THR A 159 0.63 1.62 -8.04
N HIS A 160 0.41 0.30 -7.91
CA HIS A 160 -0.38 -0.45 -8.88
C HIS A 160 -1.83 0.06 -8.95
N GLY A 161 -2.40 0.40 -7.79
CA GLY A 161 -3.69 1.06 -7.64
C GLY A 161 -3.78 2.35 -8.45
N PHE A 162 -2.80 3.24 -8.29
CA PHE A 162 -2.73 4.48 -9.07
C PHE A 162 -2.63 4.22 -10.57
N LEU A 163 -1.75 3.29 -10.98
CA LEU A 163 -1.49 3.01 -12.38
C LEU A 163 -2.69 2.40 -13.11
N ARG A 164 -3.47 1.54 -12.45
CA ARG A 164 -4.58 0.80 -13.07
C ARG A 164 -5.95 1.45 -12.87
N PHE A 165 -6.21 2.01 -11.69
CA PHE A 165 -7.56 2.40 -11.27
C PHE A 165 -7.73 3.90 -11.04
N SER A 166 -6.64 4.69 -11.07
CA SER A 166 -6.73 6.15 -10.89
C SER A 166 -6.43 6.90 -12.18
N ILE A 167 -5.19 6.76 -12.69
CA ILE A 167 -4.72 7.53 -13.86
C ILE A 167 -5.55 7.28 -15.12
N PRO A 168 -5.81 6.02 -15.54
CA PRO A 168 -6.54 5.77 -16.77
C PRO A 168 -8.07 5.90 -16.62
N MET A 169 -8.61 5.70 -15.40
CA MET A 169 -10.06 5.78 -15.16
C MET A 169 -10.57 7.22 -15.02
N PHE A 170 -9.73 8.13 -14.50
CA PHE A 170 -10.11 9.52 -14.23
C PHE A 170 -9.08 10.49 -14.85
N PRO A 171 -8.97 10.57 -16.19
CA PRO A 171 -7.89 11.30 -16.83
C PRO A 171 -7.97 12.82 -16.63
N GLU A 172 -9.18 13.40 -16.58
CA GLU A 172 -9.39 14.83 -16.32
C GLU A 172 -9.09 15.17 -14.86
N ALA A 173 -9.62 14.39 -13.91
CA ALA A 173 -9.35 14.60 -12.49
C ALA A 173 -7.86 14.40 -12.15
N THR A 174 -7.21 13.45 -12.82
CA THR A 174 -5.76 13.22 -12.69
C THR A 174 -4.99 14.44 -13.16
N LEU A 175 -5.35 15.05 -14.30
CA LEU A 175 -4.71 16.28 -14.79
C LEU A 175 -4.80 17.41 -13.76
N CYS A 176 -6.02 17.68 -13.28
CA CYS A 176 -6.29 18.73 -12.29
C CYS A 176 -5.52 18.49 -10.98
N SER A 177 -5.38 17.22 -10.57
CA SER A 177 -4.75 16.85 -9.30
C SER A 177 -3.23 16.63 -9.39
N THR A 178 -2.62 16.69 -10.57
CA THR A 178 -1.16 16.51 -10.72
C THR A 178 -0.32 17.45 -9.85
N PRO A 179 -0.60 18.77 -9.72
CA PRO A 179 0.21 19.65 -8.89
C PRO A 179 0.10 19.28 -7.40
N PHE A 180 -1.08 18.83 -6.97
CA PHE A 180 -1.32 18.35 -5.61
C PHE A 180 -0.47 17.11 -5.28
N ILE A 181 -0.37 16.17 -6.21
CA ILE A 181 0.44 14.96 -6.01
C ILE A 181 1.93 15.28 -6.00
N TYR A 182 2.38 16.17 -6.90
CA TYR A 182 3.77 16.60 -6.94
C TYR A 182 4.19 17.32 -5.66
N THR A 183 3.37 18.23 -5.17
CA THR A 183 3.64 18.94 -3.90
C THR A 183 3.69 17.97 -2.73
N LEU A 184 2.71 17.07 -2.58
CA LEU A 184 2.72 16.05 -1.52
C LEU A 184 3.93 15.12 -1.61
N SER A 185 4.26 14.65 -2.82
CA SER A 185 5.37 13.73 -3.03
C SER A 185 6.72 14.42 -2.77
N ALA A 186 6.90 15.66 -3.22
CA ALA A 186 8.11 16.44 -2.98
C ALA A 186 8.29 16.72 -1.47
N ILE A 187 7.23 17.12 -0.78
CA ILE A 187 7.24 17.29 0.68
C ILE A 187 7.58 15.96 1.35
N ALA A 188 6.99 14.85 0.91
CA ALA A 188 7.28 13.53 1.47
C ALA A 188 8.75 13.13 1.30
N ILE A 189 9.34 13.33 0.12
CA ILE A 189 10.76 13.03 -0.13
C ILE A 189 11.65 13.86 0.80
N ILE A 190 11.45 15.18 0.85
CA ILE A 190 12.28 16.07 1.68
C ILE A 190 12.10 15.75 3.16
N TYR A 191 10.86 15.69 3.62
CA TYR A 191 10.53 15.45 5.03
C TYR A 191 11.10 14.11 5.51
N THR A 192 10.86 13.02 4.78
CA THR A 192 11.29 11.68 5.19
C THR A 192 12.80 11.55 5.19
N SER A 193 13.48 12.14 4.19
CA SER A 193 14.95 12.18 4.12
C SER A 193 15.60 12.98 5.26
N LEU A 194 14.96 14.04 5.73
CA LEU A 194 15.43 14.78 6.91
C LEU A 194 15.16 13.99 8.20
N THR A 195 14.00 13.33 8.30
CA THR A 195 13.67 12.52 9.48
C THR A 195 14.56 11.28 9.61
N THR A 196 15.00 10.66 8.50
CA THR A 196 15.93 9.52 8.53
C THR A 196 17.23 9.85 9.22
N SER A 197 17.79 11.03 8.99
CA SER A 197 19.07 11.46 9.59
C SER A 197 19.01 11.62 11.11
N ARG A 198 17.80 11.68 11.69
CA ARG A 198 17.58 11.73 13.14
C ARG A 198 17.16 10.39 13.74
N GLN A 199 16.90 9.37 12.92
CA GLN A 199 16.51 8.05 13.44
C GLN A 199 17.74 7.29 13.92
N ILE A 200 17.60 6.65 15.08
CA ILE A 200 18.62 5.79 15.69
C ILE A 200 18.35 4.32 15.38
N ASP A 201 17.07 3.97 15.19
CA ASP A 201 16.63 2.59 14.92
C ASP A 201 16.78 2.26 13.43
N LEU A 202 17.59 1.24 13.12
CA LEU A 202 17.91 0.84 11.74
C LEU A 202 16.67 0.44 10.95
N LYS A 203 15.68 -0.22 11.58
CA LYS A 203 14.42 -0.57 10.91
C LYS A 203 13.61 0.68 10.55
N LYS A 204 13.66 1.73 11.37
CA LYS A 204 13.03 3.02 11.05
C LYS A 204 13.75 3.72 9.90
N ILE A 205 15.07 3.69 9.87
CA ILE A 205 15.86 4.28 8.77
C ILE A 205 15.44 3.66 7.43
N ILE A 206 15.37 2.32 7.35
CA ILE A 206 14.96 1.60 6.14
C ILE A 206 13.48 1.88 5.79
N ALA A 207 12.60 1.96 6.79
CA ALA A 207 11.19 2.27 6.54
C ALA A 207 11.01 3.69 6.00
N TYR A 208 11.67 4.70 6.57
CA TYR A 208 11.57 6.07 6.07
C TYR A 208 12.23 6.27 4.70
N SER A 209 13.35 5.59 4.41
CA SER A 209 13.90 5.60 3.06
C SER A 209 12.92 4.98 2.06
N SER A 210 12.16 3.96 2.48
CA SER A 210 11.09 3.38 1.66
C SER A 210 9.98 4.37 1.35
N VAL A 211 9.62 5.23 2.31
CA VAL A 211 8.66 6.33 2.06
C VAL A 211 9.20 7.29 0.99
N ALA A 212 10.46 7.70 1.08
CA ALA A 212 11.07 8.60 0.09
C ALA A 212 11.06 8.00 -1.32
N HIS A 213 11.51 6.74 -1.47
CA HIS A 213 11.57 6.07 -2.77
C HIS A 213 10.18 5.86 -3.41
N MET A 214 9.17 5.48 -2.61
CA MET A 214 7.82 5.29 -3.14
C MET A 214 7.18 6.62 -3.56
N ASN A 215 7.49 7.74 -2.89
CA ASN A 215 7.04 9.06 -3.32
C ASN A 215 7.84 9.60 -4.53
N LEU A 216 9.05 9.08 -4.79
CA LEU A 216 9.75 9.34 -6.06
C LEU A 216 9.09 8.58 -7.23
N VAL A 217 8.61 7.36 -6.97
CA VAL A 217 7.82 6.58 -7.94
C VAL A 217 6.51 7.30 -8.28
N THR A 218 5.80 7.89 -7.31
CA THR A 218 4.55 8.62 -7.59
C THR A 218 4.76 9.83 -8.49
N ILE A 219 5.83 10.61 -8.30
CA ILE A 219 6.14 11.75 -9.18
C ILE A 219 6.32 11.26 -10.63
N GLY A 220 7.12 10.21 -10.84
CA GLY A 220 7.33 9.65 -12.18
C GLY A 220 6.02 9.12 -12.79
N MET A 221 5.20 8.45 -12.00
CA MET A 221 3.94 7.84 -12.45
C MET A 221 2.91 8.88 -12.89
N PHE A 222 2.79 10.00 -12.18
CA PHE A 222 1.85 11.08 -12.52
C PHE A 222 2.35 12.06 -13.59
N SER A 223 3.56 11.83 -14.14
CA SER A 223 4.12 12.64 -15.24
C SER A 223 3.37 12.56 -16.56
N ARG A 224 2.51 11.54 -16.75
CA ARG A 224 1.79 11.23 -18.00
C ARG A 224 2.67 11.04 -19.24
N ALA A 225 4.00 11.13 -19.10
CA ALA A 225 4.95 10.81 -20.15
C ALA A 225 5.26 9.31 -20.09
N ALA A 226 5.28 8.64 -21.24
CA ALA A 226 5.64 7.23 -21.33
C ALA A 226 7.00 6.94 -20.65
N ALA A 227 7.96 7.85 -20.83
CA ALA A 227 9.27 7.78 -20.19
C ALA A 227 9.18 7.88 -18.64
N GLY A 228 8.30 8.74 -18.10
CA GLY A 228 8.15 8.87 -16.65
C GLY A 228 7.38 7.72 -16.02
N ILE A 229 6.33 7.23 -16.69
CA ILE A 229 5.61 6.01 -16.25
C ILE A 229 6.56 4.81 -16.28
N GLY A 230 7.26 4.57 -17.40
CA GLY A 230 8.26 3.50 -17.49
C GLY A 230 9.40 3.66 -16.49
N GLY A 231 9.88 4.89 -16.33
CA GLY A 231 10.90 5.27 -15.36
C GLY A 231 10.47 5.15 -13.90
N SER A 232 9.16 5.08 -13.61
CA SER A 232 8.63 4.84 -12.25
C SER A 232 8.53 3.35 -11.90
N ILE A 233 8.31 2.48 -12.90
CA ILE A 233 8.14 1.03 -12.71
C ILE A 233 9.45 0.37 -12.30
N LEU A 234 10.57 0.78 -12.90
CA LEU A 234 11.89 0.20 -12.58
C LEU A 234 12.31 0.48 -11.11
N PRO A 235 12.27 1.72 -10.60
CA PRO A 235 12.50 2.02 -9.19
C PRO A 235 11.49 1.34 -8.25
N MET A 236 10.23 1.18 -8.67
CA MET A 236 9.23 0.45 -7.89
C MET A 236 9.62 -1.01 -7.67
N LEU A 237 10.14 -1.67 -8.71
CA LEU A 237 10.64 -3.05 -8.65
C LEU A 237 11.95 -3.15 -7.87
N SER A 238 12.91 -2.24 -8.11
CA SER A 238 14.18 -2.24 -7.37
C SER A 238 13.96 -1.99 -5.87
N HIS A 239 13.01 -1.12 -5.53
CA HIS A 239 12.53 -0.92 -4.16
C HIS A 239 11.80 -2.14 -3.59
N GLY A 240 11.34 -3.10 -4.41
CA GLY A 240 10.90 -4.42 -3.92
C GLY A 240 12.05 -5.26 -3.37
N LEU A 241 13.22 -5.17 -4.01
CA LEU A 241 14.36 -6.03 -3.72
C LEU A 241 15.29 -5.43 -2.65
N VAL A 242 15.59 -4.13 -2.74
CA VAL A 242 16.62 -3.49 -1.91
C VAL A 242 16.22 -3.41 -0.42
N PRO A 243 15.08 -2.79 -0.03
CA PRO A 243 14.59 -2.84 1.35
C PRO A 243 14.42 -4.26 1.91
N SER A 244 13.95 -5.20 1.09
CA SER A 244 13.81 -6.61 1.49
C SER A 244 15.16 -7.23 1.87
N ALA A 245 16.21 -6.95 1.10
CA ALA A 245 17.57 -7.36 1.43
C ALA A 245 18.08 -6.65 2.70
N LEU A 246 17.87 -5.34 2.82
CA LEU A 246 18.30 -4.56 4.00
C LEU A 246 17.61 -5.03 5.29
N PHE A 247 16.31 -5.32 5.25
CA PHE A 247 15.58 -5.87 6.39
C PHE A 247 16.07 -7.28 6.76
N SER A 248 16.47 -8.09 5.77
CA SER A 248 17.09 -9.41 6.02
C SER A 248 18.45 -9.29 6.69
N ILE A 249 19.27 -8.30 6.31
CA ILE A 249 20.59 -8.05 6.91
C ILE A 249 20.46 -7.53 8.35
N CYS A 250 19.50 -6.65 8.64
CA CYS A 250 19.27 -6.14 9.99
C CYS A 250 19.07 -7.24 11.04
N TRP A 251 18.58 -8.41 10.62
CA TRP A 251 18.43 -9.57 11.49
C TRP A 251 19.77 -10.22 11.87
N CYS A 252 20.74 -10.25 10.96
CA CYS A 252 22.07 -10.81 11.25
C CYS A 252 22.88 -9.95 12.22
N SER A 253 22.45 -8.72 12.52
CA SER A 253 23.14 -7.78 13.40
C SER A 253 22.55 -7.67 14.81
N ILE A 254 21.54 -8.48 15.15
CA ILE A 254 20.88 -8.57 16.46
C ILE A 254 21.00 -10.02 16.96
#